data_AF-A0A2A4NQI5-F1
#
_entry.id   AF-A0A2A4NQI5-F1
#
_cell.length_a   1.000
_cell.length_b   1.000
_cell.length_c   1.000
_cell.angle_alpha   90.00
_cell.angle_beta   90.00
_cell.angle_gamma   90.00
#
_symmetry.space_group_name_H-M   'P 1'
#
loop_
_entity.id
_entity.type
_entity.pdbx_description
1 polymer ?
#
loop_
_entity_poly.entity_id
_entity_poly.type
_entity_poly.pdbx_seq_one_letter_code
_entity_poly.pdbx_strand_id
1 'polypeptide(L)' 'MQPGKPTQNTFIEHLNRTCRQSILDKYLLENLNEVRNEAAIWMRDYNYERPHKVIGNIAPKQYADITKFNKSLF' A
#
# COMPACT_ATOMS: atom_id res chain seq x y z
N MET A 1 -5.55 3.13 -16.82
CA MET A 1 -4.15 3.29 -16.37
C MET A 1 -3.24 3.05 -17.56
N GLN A 2 -2.25 3.89 -17.83
CA GLN A 2 -1.34 3.71 -18.98
C GLN A 2 -0.11 2.89 -18.56
N PRO A 3 0.30 1.85 -19.31
CA PRO A 3 1.55 1.15 -19.06
C PRO A 3 2.73 2.05 -19.46
N GLY A 4 3.75 2.16 -18.61
CA GLY A 4 5.06 2.73 -19.02
C GLY A 4 5.46 4.08 -18.44
N LYS A 5 4.71 4.69 -17.50
CA LYS A 5 5.23 5.85 -16.75
C LYS A 5 6.19 5.37 -15.65
N PRO A 6 7.48 5.80 -15.66
CA PRO A 6 8.49 5.35 -14.69
C PRO A 6 8.02 5.46 -13.24
N THR A 7 7.32 6.54 -12.90
CA THR A 7 6.80 6.81 -11.56
C THR A 7 5.70 5.84 -11.10
N GLN A 8 4.88 5.30 -12.01
CA GLN A 8 3.87 4.31 -11.64
C GLN A 8 4.49 2.94 -11.37
N ASN A 9 5.50 2.56 -12.16
CA ASN A 9 6.27 1.34 -11.91
C ASN A 9 6.99 1.41 -10.55
N THR A 10 7.63 2.53 -10.24
CA THR A 10 8.33 2.70 -8.95
C THR A 10 7.40 2.53 -7.74
N PHE A 11 6.16 3.01 -7.81
CA PHE A 11 5.20 2.82 -6.71
C PHE A 11 4.80 1.36 -6.54
N ILE A 12 4.46 0.67 -7.64
CA ILE A 12 4.07 -0.74 -7.62
C ILE A 12 5.25 -1.61 -7.14
N GLU A 13 6.46 -1.31 -7.61
CA GLU A 13 7.70 -1.96 -7.17
C GLU A 13 7.92 -1.78 -5.67
N HIS A 14 7.74 -0.57 -5.15
CA HIS A 14 7.87 -0.30 -3.72
C HIS A 14 6.85 -1.09 -2.90
N LEU A 15 5.57 -1.05 -3.31
CA LEU A 15 4.49 -1.78 -2.66
C LEU A 15 4.80 -3.29 -2.60
N ASN A 16 5.13 -3.89 -3.74
CA ASN A 16 5.44 -5.32 -3.85
C ASN A 16 6.65 -5.71 -2.99
N ARG A 17 7.69 -4.85 -2.98
CA ARG A 17 8.87 -5.08 -2.13
C ARG A 17 8.51 -5.05 -0.65
N THR A 18 7.76 -4.05 -0.20
CA THR A 18 7.36 -3.95 1.21
C THR A 18 6.45 -5.09 1.64
N CYS A 19 5.52 -5.52 0.79
CA CYS A 19 4.65 -6.66 1.05
C CYS A 19 5.44 -7.95 1.25
N ARG A 20 6.38 -8.25 0.33
CA ARG A 20 7.26 -9.42 0.44
C ARG A 20 8.04 -9.42 1.75
N GLN A 21 8.66 -8.29 2.10
CA GLN A 21 9.46 -8.16 3.31
C GLN A 21 8.63 -8.28 4.60
N SER A 22 7.39 -7.79 4.59
CA SER A 22 6.55 -7.81 5.80
C SER A 22 5.85 -9.15 6.03
N ILE A 23 5.63 -9.94 4.97
CA ILE A 23 4.86 -11.17 5.05
C ILE A 23 5.75 -12.38 4.78
N LEU A 24 6.29 -12.48 3.55
CA LEU A 24 6.96 -13.68 3.05
C LEU A 24 8.35 -13.87 3.66
N ASP A 25 9.05 -12.78 3.97
CA ASP A 25 10.37 -12.87 4.61
C ASP A 25 10.26 -13.03 6.14
N LYS A 26 9.07 -12.80 6.72
CA LYS A 26 8.84 -12.76 8.18
C LYS A 26 8.19 -14.03 8.74
N TYR A 27 7.30 -14.66 7.98
CA TYR A 27 6.52 -15.80 8.44
C TYR A 27 6.75 -17.03 7.57
N LEU A 28 6.81 -18.20 8.20
CA LEU A 28 6.67 -19.47 7.50
C LEU A 28 5.18 -19.75 7.36
N LEU A 29 4.67 -19.68 6.13
CA LEU A 29 3.25 -19.83 5.83
C LEU A 29 3.02 -21.19 5.17
N GLU A 30 2.11 -21.98 5.72
CA GLU A 30 1.93 -23.38 5.31
C GLU A 30 0.85 -23.54 4.23
N ASN A 31 -0.05 -22.56 4.12
CA ASN A 31 -1.17 -22.60 3.19
C ASN A 31 -1.61 -21.21 2.72
N LEU A 32 -2.44 -21.20 1.66
CA LEU A 32 -2.93 -19.96 1.07
C LEU A 32 -3.86 -19.16 1.99
N ASN A 33 -4.52 -19.78 2.97
CA ASN A 33 -5.39 -19.05 3.88
C ASN A 33 -4.58 -18.18 4.84
N GLU A 34 -3.47 -18.69 5.36
CA GLU A 34 -2.52 -17.90 6.15
C GLU A 34 -1.95 -16.73 5.34
N VAL A 35 -1.53 -16.98 4.10
CA VAL A 35 -1.05 -15.94 3.19
C VAL A 35 -2.10 -14.84 3.01
N ARG A 36 -3.38 -15.22 2.79
CA ARG A 36 -4.48 -14.25 2.63
C ARG A 36 -4.73 -13.45 3.89
N ASN A 37 -4.67 -14.09 5.06
CA ASN A 37 -4.89 -13.43 6.34
C ASN A 37 -3.79 -12.40 6.63
N GLU A 38 -2.52 -12.80 6.50
CA GLU A 38 -1.39 -11.88 6.69
C GLU A 38 -1.41 -10.74 5.66
N ALA A 39 -1.75 -11.04 4.39
CA ALA A 39 -1.92 -10.01 3.38
C ALA A 39 -3.04 -9.02 3.70
N ALA A 40 -4.18 -9.49 4.22
CA ALA A 40 -5.28 -8.62 4.61
C ALA A 40 -4.90 -7.71 5.79
N ILE A 41 -4.22 -8.26 6.80
CA ILE A 41 -3.71 -7.50 7.94
C ILE A 41 -2.72 -6.44 7.47
N TRP A 42 -1.74 -6.84 6.65
CA TRP A 42 -0.74 -5.94 6.10
C TRP A 42 -1.34 -4.84 5.22
N MET A 43 -2.30 -5.18 4.34
CA MET A 43 -2.98 -4.19 3.51
C MET A 43 -3.77 -3.18 4.35
N ARG A 44 -4.37 -3.62 5.47
CA ARG A 44 -5.05 -2.70 6.39
C ARG A 44 -4.04 -1.75 7.03
N ASP A 45 -2.96 -2.28 7.61
CA ASP A 45 -1.91 -1.46 8.23
C ASP A 45 -1.32 -0.45 7.24
N TYR A 46 -0.91 -0.92 6.06
CA TYR A 46 -0.33 -0.08 5.02
C TYR A 46 -1.26 1.06 4.58
N ASN A 47 -2.55 0.78 4.41
CA ASN A 47 -3.49 1.78 3.88
C ASN A 47 -4.04 2.74 4.94
N TYR A 48 -4.19 2.31 6.19
CA TYR A 48 -4.91 3.06 7.22
C TYR A 48 -4.03 3.59 8.35
N GLU A 49 -2.94 2.91 8.68
CA GLU A 49 -2.14 3.22 9.87
C GLU A 49 -0.75 3.77 9.50
N ARG A 50 -0.15 3.26 8.43
CA ARG A 50 1.26 3.56 8.10
C ARG A 50 1.42 4.95 7.48
N PRO A 51 2.26 5.85 8.04
CA PRO A 51 2.52 7.15 7.44
C PRO A 51 3.56 7.06 6.32
N HIS A 52 3.33 7.79 5.22
CA HIS A 52 4.23 7.80 4.06
C HIS A 52 4.78 9.20 3.79
N LYS A 53 6.11 9.36 3.84
CA LYS A 53 6.80 10.65 3.63
C LYS A 53 6.43 11.35 2.31
N VAL A 54 6.29 10.59 1.22
CA VAL A 54 5.94 11.11 -0.13
C VAL A 54 4.58 11.81 -0.17
N ILE A 55 3.65 11.47 0.72
CA ILE A 55 2.31 12.05 0.78
C ILE A 55 2.10 12.92 2.02
N GLY A 56 3.17 13.47 2.60
CA GLY A 56 3.07 14.36 3.76
C GLY A 56 2.99 13.65 5.10
N ASN A 57 3.53 12.43 5.19
CA ASN A 57 3.60 11.64 6.42
C ASN A 57 2.22 11.27 7.02
N ILE A 58 1.24 11.07 6.16
CA ILE A 58 -0.10 10.56 6.49
C ILE A 58 -0.34 9.20 5.85
N ALA A 59 -1.40 8.51 6.28
CA ALA A 59 -1.78 7.22 5.71
C ALA A 59 -2.33 7.37 4.29
N PRO A 60 -2.15 6.37 3.39
CA PRO A 60 -2.63 6.42 2.01
C PRO A 60 -4.13 6.71 1.91
N LYS A 61 -4.95 6.13 2.81
CA LYS A 61 -6.39 6.39 2.84
C LYS A 61 -6.71 7.85 3.16
N GLN A 62 -6.03 8.44 4.15
CA GLN A 62 -6.22 9.84 4.52
C GLN A 62 -5.86 10.76 3.35
N TYR A 63 -4.75 10.48 2.66
CA TYR A 63 -4.36 11.23 1.47
C TYR A 63 -5.40 11.11 0.34
N ALA A 64 -5.94 9.92 0.12
CA ALA A 64 -7.00 9.70 -0.87
C ALA A 64 -8.27 10.49 -0.54
N ASP A 65 -8.67 10.56 0.73
CA ASP A 65 -9.85 11.29 1.18
C ASP A 65 -9.68 12.82 1.01
N ILE A 66 -8.51 13.35 1.40
CA ILE A 66 -8.16 14.76 1.19
C ILE A 66 -8.16 15.09 -0.31
N THR A 67 -7.54 14.23 -1.13
CA THR A 67 -7.47 14.42 -2.58
C THR A 67 -8.86 14.39 -3.20
N LYS A 68 -9.73 13.47 -2.77
CA LYS A 68 -11.11 13.36 -3.26
C LYS A 68 -11.95 14.58 -2.87
N PHE A 69 -11.81 15.05 -1.63
CA PHE A 69 -12.46 16.27 -1.18
C PHE A 69 -12.03 17.48 -2.00
N ASN A 70 -10.73 17.68 -2.19
CA ASN A 70 -10.19 18.80 -2.98
C ASN A 70 -10.67 18.74 -4.44
N LYS A 71 -10.74 17.56 -5.04
CA LYS A 71 -11.29 17.38 -6.40
C LYS A 71 -12.80 17.61 -6.51
N SER A 72 -13.53 17.53 -5.41
CA SER A 72 -14.98 17.78 -5.39
C SER A 72 -15.31 19.27 -5.27
N LEU A 73 -14.32 20.09 -4.91
CA LEU A 73 -14.47 21.54 -4.72
C LEU A 73 -14.14 22.36 -5.98
N PHE A 74 -13.73 21.70 -7.06
CA PHE A 74 -13.44 22.27 -8.38
C PHE A 74 -14.09 21.42 -9.47
#